data_AF-A0A133VCV2-F1
#
_entry.id   AF-A0A133VCV2-F1
#
_cell.length_a   1.000
_cell.length_b   1.000
_cell.length_c   1.000
_cell.angle_alpha   90.00
_cell.angle_beta   90.00
_cell.angle_gamma   90.00
#
_symmetry.space_group_name_H-M   'P 1'
#
loop_
_entity.id
_entity.type
_entity.pdbx_description
1 polymer ?
#
loop_
_entity_poly.entity_id
_entity_poly.type
_entity_poly.pdbx_seq_one_letter_code
_entity_poly.pdbx_strand_id
1 'polypeptide(L)'
;MRVDEEIVKDLDEIGEREKADRAEVVKRLLDKAIKEWKLDRALEMISRGTWTIRKAADYADLSYYQMLEEMSTHGIDSGSTLEDFR
;
A
#
# COMPACT_ATOMS: atom_id res chain seq x y z
N MET A 1 -17.34 3.57 -16.67
CA MET A 1 -15.97 3.09 -16.93
C MET A 1 -16.11 1.86 -17.83
N ARG A 2 -15.54 1.86 -19.04
CA ARG A 2 -15.45 0.61 -19.82
C ARG A 2 -14.26 -0.16 -19.26
N VAL A 3 -14.53 -1.29 -18.64
CA VAL A 3 -13.48 -2.24 -18.27
C VAL A 3 -13.07 -2.94 -19.56
N ASP A 4 -11.77 -3.00 -19.83
CA ASP A 4 -11.23 -3.68 -21.00
C ASP A 4 -11.69 -5.16 -20.99
N GLU A 5 -11.98 -5.73 -22.16
CA GLU A 5 -12.38 -7.14 -22.27
C GLU A 5 -11.28 -8.07 -21.73
N GLU A 6 -10.01 -7.66 -21.87
CA GLU A 6 -8.87 -8.39 -21.33
C GLU A 6 -8.90 -8.44 -19.79
N ILE A 7 -9.18 -7.30 -19.13
CA ILE A 7 -9.30 -7.24 -17.67
C ILE A 7 -10.45 -8.11 -17.17
N VAL A 8 -11.59 -8.12 -17.88
CA VAL A 8 -12.73 -8.97 -17.49
C VAL A 8 -12.34 -10.45 -17.58
N LYS A 9 -11.62 -10.84 -18.63
CA LYS A 9 -11.15 -12.21 -18.81
C LYS A 9 -10.18 -12.62 -17.70
N ASP A 10 -9.21 -11.77 -17.36
CA ASP A 10 -8.27 -12.04 -16.27
C ASP A 10 -8.99 -12.20 -14.91
N LEU A 11 -9.98 -11.35 -14.64
CA LEU A 11 -10.77 -11.44 -13.41
C LEU A 11 -11.58 -12.74 -13.32
N ASP A 12 -12.12 -13.21 -14.46
CA ASP A 12 -12.82 -14.49 -14.53
C ASP A 12 -11.87 -15.67 -14.30
N GLU A 13 -10.69 -15.67 -14.93
CA GLU A 13 -9.68 -16.72 -14.74
C GLU A 13 -9.21 -16.80 -13.27
N ILE A 14 -9.07 -15.66 -12.59
CA ILE A 14 -8.74 -15.62 -11.16
C ILE A 14 -9.90 -16.18 -10.33
N GLY A 15 -11.13 -15.77 -10.61
CA GLY A 15 -12.33 -16.24 -9.91
C GLY A 15 -12.52 -17.75 -10.02
N GLU A 16 -12.32 -18.32 -11.21
CA GLU A 16 -12.38 -19.77 -11.43
C GLU A 16 -11.33 -20.53 -10.61
N ARG A 17 -10.08 -20.05 -10.57
CA ARG A 17 -8.99 -20.70 -9.81
C ARG A 17 -9.21 -20.66 -8.31
N GLU A 18 -9.75 -19.56 -7.81
CA GLU A 18 -9.91 -19.32 -6.38
C GLU A 18 -11.30 -19.68 -5.85
N LYS A 19 -12.22 -20.08 -6.73
CA LYS A 19 -13.63 -20.35 -6.42
C LYS A 19 -14.34 -19.14 -5.81
N ALA A 20 -14.02 -17.96 -6.31
CA ALA A 20 -14.59 -16.67 -5.90
C ALA A 20 -15.38 -16.04 -7.04
N ASP A 21 -16.41 -15.25 -6.72
CA ASP A 21 -17.12 -14.48 -7.74
C ASP A 21 -16.30 -13.27 -8.20
N ARG A 22 -16.63 -12.74 -9.39
CA ARG A 22 -15.90 -11.61 -9.98
C ARG A 22 -15.91 -10.37 -9.09
N ALA A 23 -16.99 -10.10 -8.35
CA ALA A 23 -17.07 -8.92 -7.50
C ALA A 23 -16.15 -9.06 -6.27
N GLU A 24 -16.03 -10.26 -5.71
CA GLU A 24 -15.09 -10.58 -4.65
C GLU A 24 -13.63 -10.42 -5.12
N VAL A 25 -13.30 -10.97 -6.29
CA VAL A 25 -11.97 -10.84 -6.90
C VAL A 25 -11.62 -9.36 -7.12
N VAL A 26 -12.52 -8.60 -7.75
CA VAL A 26 -12.33 -7.17 -7.99
C VAL A 26 -12.11 -6.42 -6.68
N LYS A 27 -12.97 -6.64 -5.68
CA LYS A 27 -12.86 -5.98 -4.38
C LYS A 27 -11.50 -6.24 -3.75
N ARG A 28 -11.07 -7.50 -3.69
CA ARG A 28 -9.80 -7.88 -3.07
C ARG A 28 -8.59 -7.29 -3.80
N LEU A 29 -8.60 -7.31 -5.13
CA LEU A 29 -7.53 -6.74 -5.93
C LEU A 29 -7.45 -5.21 -5.74
N LEU A 30 -8.59 -4.53 -5.72
CA LEU A 30 -8.66 -3.10 -5.45
C LEU A 30 -8.20 -2.77 -4.02
N ASP A 31 -8.62 -3.53 -3.01
CA ASP A 31 -8.17 -3.34 -1.64
C ASP A 31 -6.65 -3.45 -1.52
N LYS A 32 -6.04 -4.41 -2.23
CA LYS A 32 -4.58 -4.55 -2.31
C LYS A 32 -3.93 -3.35 -2.98
N ALA A 33 -4.44 -2.94 -4.15
CA ALA A 33 -3.90 -1.81 -4.90
C ALA A 33 -3.99 -0.49 -4.11
N ILE A 34 -5.08 -0.28 -3.37
CA ILE A 34 -5.26 0.90 -2.51
C ILE A 34 -4.23 0.89 -1.38
N LYS A 35 -4.01 -0.26 -0.71
CA LYS A 35 -3.02 -0.36 0.36
C LYS A 35 -1.60 -0.09 -0.15
N GLU A 36 -1.23 -0.66 -1.29
CA GLU A 36 0.05 -0.44 -1.94
C GLU A 36 0.26 1.03 -2.31
N TRP A 37 -0.74 1.66 -2.94
CA TRP A 37 -0.69 3.08 -3.27
C TRP A 37 -0.55 3.97 -2.03
N LYS A 38 -1.25 3.64 -0.93
CA LYS A 38 -1.15 4.38 0.34
C LYS A 38 0.24 4.26 0.95
N LEU A 39 0.86 3.08 0.88
CA LEU A 39 2.22 2.83 1.34
C LEU A 39 3.25 3.64 0.53
N ASP A 40 3.18 3.56 -0.81
CA ASP A 40 4.07 4.31 -1.70
C ASP A 40 4.01 5.80 -1.40
N ARG A 41 2.79 6.33 -1.23
CA ARG A 41 2.58 7.73 -0.88
C ARG A 41 3.15 8.07 0.50
N ALA A 42 2.97 7.21 1.49
CA ALA A 42 3.52 7.41 2.82
C ALA A 42 5.05 7.50 2.80
N LEU A 43 5.70 6.56 2.11
CA LEU A 43 7.16 6.52 1.94
C LEU A 43 7.68 7.75 1.18
N GLU A 44 7.01 8.17 0.11
CA GLU A 44 7.34 9.39 -0.64
C GLU A 44 7.28 10.63 0.27
N MET A 45 6.28 10.73 1.14
CA MET A 45 6.13 11.88 2.01
C MET A 45 7.14 11.90 3.16
N ILE A 46 7.58 10.74 3.63
CA ILE A 46 8.72 10.61 4.57
C ILE A 46 10.01 11.06 3.88
N SER A 47 10.31 10.56 2.67
CA SER A 47 11.55 10.90 1.97
C SER A 47 11.68 12.38 1.61
N ARG A 48 10.53 13.06 1.43
CA ARG A 48 10.44 14.52 1.27
C ARG A 48 10.52 15.29 2.59
N GLY A 49 10.67 14.62 3.73
CA GLY A 49 10.65 15.22 5.07
C GLY A 49 9.34 15.91 5.44
N THR A 50 8.25 15.60 4.73
CA THR A 50 6.97 16.31 4.89
C THR A 50 6.05 15.63 5.92
N TRP A 51 6.17 14.31 6.08
CA TRP A 51 5.43 13.54 7.08
C TRP A 51 6.39 12.93 8.10
N THR A 52 5.95 12.88 9.36
CA THR A 52 6.60 12.05 10.39
C THR A 52 6.29 10.58 10.12
N ILE A 53 7.15 9.69 10.64
CA ILE A 53 6.96 8.23 10.54
C ILE A 53 5.60 7.82 11.10
N ARG A 54 5.19 8.42 12.24
CA ARG A 54 3.87 8.16 12.85
C ARG A 54 2.71 8.53 11.91
N LYS A 55 2.74 9.73 11.32
CA LYS A 55 1.69 10.17 10.39
C LYS A 55 1.62 9.27 9.16
N ALA A 56 2.77 8.87 8.66
CA ALA A 56 2.86 7.96 7.52
C ALA A 56 2.30 6.57 7.85
N ALA A 57 2.61 6.03 9.03
CA ALA A 57 2.08 4.77 9.52
C ALA A 57 0.55 4.81 9.64
N ASP A 58 0.02 5.85 10.30
CA ASP A 58 -1.43 6.06 10.43
C ASP A 58 -2.10 6.19 9.05
N TYR A 59 -1.46 6.90 8.11
CA TYR A 59 -1.98 7.04 6.75
C TYR A 59 -2.04 5.69 6.03
N ALA A 60 -0.99 4.88 6.12
CA ALA A 60 -0.90 3.59 5.44
C ALA A 60 -1.66 2.44 6.15
N ASP A 61 -2.39 2.73 7.24
CA ASP A 61 -3.00 1.73 8.13
C ASP A 61 -1.98 0.71 8.67
N LEU A 62 -0.77 1.18 8.97
CA LEU A 62 0.33 0.40 9.50
C LEU A 62 0.65 0.82 10.94
N SER A 63 1.16 -0.12 11.72
CA SER A 63 1.83 0.24 12.98
C SER A 63 3.13 0.98 12.71
N TYR A 64 3.60 1.72 13.72
CA TYR A 64 4.90 2.40 13.66
C TYR A 64 6.05 1.44 13.28
N TYR A 65 6.07 0.23 13.86
CA TYR A 65 7.11 -0.76 13.58
C TYR A 65 7.05 -1.26 12.14
N GLN A 66 5.85 -1.53 11.62
CA GLN A 66 5.68 -1.92 10.21
C GLN A 66 6.14 -0.81 9.27
N MET A 67 5.86 0.46 9.58
CA MET A 67 6.36 1.56 8.77
C MET A 67 7.90 1.63 8.77
N LEU A 68 8.56 1.39 9.91
CA LEU A 68 10.02 1.31 9.95
C LEU A 68 10.58 0.15 9.11
N GLU A 69 9.92 -1.00 9.12
CA GLU A 69 10.29 -2.15 8.28
C GLU A 69 10.12 -1.83 6.79
N GLU A 70 9.02 -1.19 6.41
CA GLU A 70 8.79 -0.76 5.02
C GLU A 70 9.81 0.29 4.57
N MET A 71 10.14 1.26 5.42
CA MET A 71 11.19 2.24 5.16
C MET A 71 12.55 1.57 4.93
N SER A 72 12.92 0.59 5.77
CA SER A 72 14.15 -0.18 5.63
C SER A 72 14.17 -0.96 4.32
N THR A 73 13.06 -1.64 4.01
CA THR A 73 12.89 -2.45 2.80
C THR A 73 13.03 -1.61 1.52
N HIS A 74 12.53 -0.38 1.55
CA HIS A 74 12.55 0.55 0.41
C HIS A 74 13.74 1.53 0.43
N GLY A 75 14.65 1.42 1.39
CA GLY A 75 15.83 2.30 1.49
C GLY A 75 15.48 3.78 1.75
N ILE A 76 14.37 4.03 2.46
CA ILE A 76 13.89 5.37 2.78
C ILE A 76 14.46 5.82 4.13
N ASP A 77 15.23 6.89 4.11
CA ASP A 77 15.65 7.60 5.32
C ASP A 77 14.69 8.78 5.56
N SER A 78 14.23 8.95 6.80
CA SER A 78 13.43 10.11 7.20
C SER A 78 14.27 11.38 7.38
N GLY A 79 15.61 11.27 7.35
CA GLY A 79 16.54 12.38 7.59
C GLY A 79 16.53 12.87 9.04
N SER A 80 15.73 12.25 9.92
CA SER A 80 15.56 12.61 11.33
C SER A 80 15.66 11.36 12.19
N THR A 81 16.81 10.69 12.13
CA THR A 81 17.09 9.48 12.93
C THR A 81 17.25 9.76 14.44
N LEU A 82 17.17 11.00 14.92
CA LEU A 82 17.57 11.35 16.29
C LEU A 82 16.56 12.11 17.16
N GLU A 83 15.45 12.63 16.63
CA GLU A 83 14.52 13.46 17.45
C GLU A 83 13.26 12.75 17.96
N ASP A 84 12.93 11.53 17.49
CA ASP A 84 11.73 10.80 17.94
C ASP A 84 11.90 10.07 19.29
N PHE A 85 13.07 10.19 19.95
CA PHE A 85 13.37 9.59 21.27
C PHE A 85 13.72 10.63 22.35
N ARG A 86 12.89 11.66 22.53
CA ARG A 86 12.96 12.50 23.75
C ARG A 86 11.59 12.78 24.36
#